data_AF-A0A519QPA3-F1
#
_entry.id   AF-A0A519QPA3-F1
#
_cell.length_a   1.000
_cell.length_b   1.000
_cell.length_c   1.000
_cell.angle_alpha   90.00
_cell.angle_beta   90.00
_cell.angle_gamma   90.00
#
_symmetry.space_group_name_H-M   'P 1'
#
loop_
_entity.id
_entity.type
_entity.pdbx_description
1 polymer ?
#
loop_
_entity_poly.entity_id
_entity_poly.type
_entity_poly.pdbx_seq_one_letter_code
_entity_poly.pdbx_strand_id
1 'polypeptide(L)'
;MNDGVVAPMSAIWTIADNVQQRVLHTDMTGTAPFSSFVKPRLAIGPKAARSNGKLSALAPWPGMPGPAPRRLMLLGVEDPKETTGPDFSKIVRLAPGQTTQVPLPVEDARNFGLTFIAANTVSATLIDDKGTVVAINRAGTAEASQMFRSLFVDRAIVNGNWTLTLASEDRVEREIVLATWSNAS
;
A
#
# COMPACT_ATOMS: atom_id res chain seq x y z
N MET A 1 24.68 -32.00 -42.17
CA MET A 1 24.02 -30.68 -42.29
C MET A 1 23.11 -30.53 -41.09
N ASN A 2 23.54 -29.76 -40.09
CA ASN A 2 22.73 -29.42 -38.91
C ASN A 2 22.13 -28.04 -39.15
N ASP A 3 20.81 -27.97 -39.27
CA ASP A 3 20.07 -26.71 -39.31
C ASP A 3 19.77 -26.30 -37.86
N GLY A 4 20.50 -25.30 -37.37
CA GLY A 4 20.36 -24.78 -36.02
C GLY A 4 19.36 -23.64 -36.01
N VAL A 5 18.23 -23.83 -35.33
CA VAL A 5 17.30 -22.73 -35.01
C VAL A 5 17.98 -21.75 -34.06
N VAL A 6 18.30 -20.56 -34.56
CA VAL A 6 18.73 -19.42 -33.72
C VAL A 6 17.47 -18.69 -33.27
N ALA A 7 17.21 -18.66 -31.96
CA ALA A 7 16.17 -17.82 -31.40
C ALA A 7 16.60 -16.34 -31.52
N PRO A 8 15.87 -15.48 -32.24
CA PRO A 8 16.17 -14.05 -32.23
C PRO A 8 15.87 -13.48 -30.84
N MET A 9 16.65 -12.48 -30.41
CA MET A 9 16.38 -11.71 -29.19
C MET A 9 14.93 -11.18 -29.25
N SER A 10 14.06 -11.67 -28.37
CA SER A 10 12.69 -11.15 -28.25
C SER A 10 12.77 -9.69 -27.80
N ALA A 11 12.21 -8.78 -28.61
CA ALA A 11 12.10 -7.38 -28.19
C ALA A 11 11.29 -7.26 -26.90
N ILE A 12 11.89 -6.70 -25.84
CA ILE A 12 11.19 -6.36 -24.60
C ILE A 12 10.50 -5.02 -24.84
N TRP A 13 9.18 -5.06 -25.00
CA TRP A 13 8.36 -3.86 -25.15
C TRP A 13 7.85 -3.41 -23.79
N THR A 14 8.31 -2.26 -23.31
CA THR A 14 7.82 -1.65 -22.07
C THR A 14 6.85 -0.54 -22.42
N ILE A 15 5.58 -0.67 -22.03
CA ILE A 15 4.56 0.36 -22.20
C ILE A 15 4.40 1.06 -20.85
N ALA A 16 4.86 2.30 -20.74
CA ALA A 16 4.58 3.14 -19.59
C ALA A 16 3.21 3.81 -19.78
N ASP A 17 2.16 3.24 -19.20
CA ASP A 17 0.83 3.82 -19.21
C ASP A 17 0.24 3.82 -17.81
N ASN A 18 -0.35 4.95 -17.42
CA ASN A 18 -0.93 5.19 -16.11
C ASN A 18 -2.37 5.67 -16.31
N VAL A 19 -3.34 4.95 -15.73
CA VAL A 19 -4.73 5.40 -15.66
C VAL A 19 -5.12 5.66 -14.22
N GLN A 20 -5.77 6.80 -13.98
CA GLN A 20 -6.49 7.04 -12.73
C GLN A 20 -7.96 6.70 -12.96
N GLN A 21 -8.46 5.70 -12.25
CA GLN A 21 -9.87 5.30 -12.27
C GLN A 21 -10.51 5.60 -10.92
N ARG A 22 -11.75 6.08 -10.93
CA ARG A 22 -12.56 6.25 -9.71
C ARG A 22 -13.28 4.94 -9.40
N VAL A 23 -12.51 3.91 -9.07
CA VAL A 23 -13.01 2.59 -8.64
C VAL A 23 -12.40 2.30 -7.27
N LEU A 24 -13.21 1.80 -6.33
CA LEU A 24 -12.71 1.36 -5.02
C LEU A 24 -11.76 0.18 -5.21
N HIS A 25 -10.63 0.16 -4.51
CA HIS A 25 -9.58 -0.86 -4.69
C HIS A 25 -10.10 -2.30 -4.53
N THR A 26 -11.11 -2.52 -3.70
CA THR A 26 -11.77 -3.82 -3.46
C THR A 26 -12.55 -4.35 -4.65
N ASP A 27 -13.02 -3.46 -5.53
CA ASP A 27 -13.83 -3.82 -6.71
C ASP A 27 -12.99 -4.03 -7.98
N MET A 28 -11.66 -3.91 -7.88
CA MET A 28 -10.73 -4.09 -9.01
C MET A 28 -10.41 -5.55 -9.34
N THR A 29 -10.96 -6.53 -8.60
CA THR A 29 -10.76 -7.97 -8.84
C THR A 29 -11.55 -8.51 -10.04
N GLY A 30 -12.46 -7.70 -10.60
CA GLY A 30 -13.24 -8.04 -11.80
C GLY A 30 -12.43 -7.99 -13.11
N THR A 31 -12.98 -8.57 -14.16
CA THR A 31 -12.34 -8.61 -15.51
C THR A 31 -12.56 -7.34 -16.33
N ALA A 32 -13.48 -6.46 -15.89
CA ALA A 32 -13.86 -5.24 -16.61
C ALA A 32 -12.75 -4.15 -16.60
N PRO A 33 -12.05 -3.86 -15.47
CA PRO A 33 -10.91 -2.94 -15.47
C PRO A 33 -9.76 -3.44 -16.35
N PHE A 34 -9.43 -4.74 -16.26
CA PHE A 34 -8.42 -5.37 -17.10
C PHE A 34 -8.79 -5.31 -18.60
N SER A 35 -10.02 -5.66 -18.95
CA SER A 35 -10.46 -5.69 -20.35
C SER A 35 -10.59 -4.29 -20.97
N SER A 36 -10.93 -3.26 -20.19
CA SER A 36 -11.06 -1.89 -20.68
C SER A 36 -9.72 -1.16 -20.79
N PHE A 37 -8.75 -1.51 -19.93
CA PHE A 37 -7.43 -0.90 -19.97
C PHE A 37 -6.44 -1.68 -20.86
N VAL A 38 -6.31 -2.99 -20.66
CA VAL A 38 -5.22 -3.78 -21.24
C VAL A 38 -5.50 -4.22 -22.68
N LYS A 39 -6.70 -4.76 -22.96
CA LYS A 39 -7.02 -5.33 -24.29
C LYS A 39 -6.93 -4.32 -25.45
N PRO A 40 -7.39 -3.06 -25.34
CA PRO A 40 -7.27 -2.10 -26.43
C PRO A 40 -5.81 -1.74 -26.77
N ARG A 41 -4.87 -1.97 -25.84
CA ARG A 41 -3.47 -1.56 -25.95
C ARG A 41 -2.54 -2.68 -26.39
N LEU A 42 -2.93 -3.93 -26.18
CA LEU A 42 -2.26 -5.11 -26.72
C LEU A 42 -2.33 -5.20 -28.26
N ALA A 43 -3.38 -4.63 -28.87
CA ALA A 43 -3.64 -4.74 -30.31
C ALA A 43 -3.06 -3.57 -31.15
N ILE A 44 -2.45 -2.56 -30.54
CA ILE A 44 -1.97 -1.35 -31.23
C ILE A 44 -0.44 -1.35 -31.28
N GLY A 45 0.12 -1.59 -32.47
CA GLY A 45 1.56 -1.51 -32.68
C GLY A 45 2.11 -0.08 -32.48
N PRO A 46 3.44 0.07 -32.28
CA PRO A 46 4.07 1.30 -31.77
C PRO A 46 3.84 2.56 -32.61
N LYS A 47 3.51 2.43 -33.90
CA LYS A 47 3.21 3.58 -34.77
C LYS A 47 1.82 4.20 -34.56
N ALA A 48 0.88 3.48 -33.93
CA ALA A 48 -0.49 3.92 -33.75
C ALA A 48 -0.82 4.35 -32.31
N ALA A 49 0.13 4.25 -31.38
CA ALA A 49 0.03 4.81 -30.03
C ALA A 49 0.16 6.35 -30.07
N ARG A 50 -0.82 7.04 -30.67
CA ARG A 50 -0.99 8.47 -30.46
C ARG A 50 -1.66 8.68 -29.11
N SER A 51 -1.09 9.59 -28.31
CA SER A 51 -1.60 10.06 -27.02
C SER A 51 -2.95 10.77 -27.17
N ASN A 52 -4.02 10.03 -27.41
CA ASN A 52 -5.38 10.55 -27.45
C ASN A 52 -6.25 9.84 -26.40
N GLY A 53 -5.74 9.69 -25.19
CA GLY A 53 -6.59 9.51 -24.02
C GLY A 53 -7.10 10.87 -23.58
N LYS A 54 -8.22 11.34 -24.14
CA LYS A 54 -8.98 12.43 -23.49
C LYS A 54 -9.31 11.95 -22.08
N LEU A 55 -8.86 12.70 -21.07
CA LEU A 55 -9.13 12.46 -19.65
C LEU A 55 -10.65 12.49 -19.41
N SER A 56 -11.33 11.33 -19.50
CA SER A 56 -12.76 11.22 -19.17
C SER A 56 -13.08 11.57 -17.72
N ALA A 57 -12.09 11.71 -16.84
CA ALA A 57 -12.27 12.08 -15.44
C ALA A 57 -12.69 13.55 -15.22
N LEU A 58 -12.66 14.39 -16.26
CA LEU A 58 -13.11 15.79 -16.20
C LEU A 58 -14.51 16.02 -16.80
N ALA A 59 -15.18 14.97 -17.29
CA ALA A 59 -16.54 15.13 -17.80
C ALA A 59 -17.54 15.20 -16.62
N PRO A 60 -18.34 16.27 -16.49
CA PRO A 60 -19.42 16.30 -15.51
C PRO A 60 -20.48 15.24 -15.85
N TRP A 61 -21.07 14.64 -14.83
CA TRP A 61 -22.19 13.69 -14.98
C TRP A 61 -23.36 14.37 -15.73
N PRO A 62 -24.09 13.67 -16.62
CA PRO A 62 -25.30 14.22 -17.23
C PRO A 62 -26.34 14.46 -16.11
N GLY A 63 -26.63 15.73 -15.81
CA GLY A 63 -27.62 16.13 -14.80
C GLY A 63 -27.10 16.96 -13.62
N MET A 64 -25.78 17.19 -13.51
CA MET A 64 -25.27 18.17 -12.54
C MET A 64 -25.28 19.60 -13.14
N PRO A 65 -25.83 20.61 -12.43
CA PRO A 65 -25.62 22.00 -12.81
C PRO A 65 -24.12 22.32 -12.70
N GLY A 66 -23.64 23.22 -13.57
CA GLY A 66 -22.22 23.50 -13.81
C GLY A 66 -21.37 23.88 -12.59
N PRO A 67 -20.06 24.09 -12.78
CA PRO A 67 -19.10 24.10 -11.68
C PRO A 67 -19.31 25.30 -10.76
N ALA A 68 -19.77 25.06 -9.54
CA ALA A 68 -19.70 26.04 -8.48
C ALA A 68 -18.22 26.25 -8.08
N PRO A 69 -17.81 27.51 -7.81
CA PRO A 69 -16.42 27.82 -7.52
C PRO A 69 -15.98 27.18 -6.20
N ARG A 70 -14.72 26.73 -6.19
CA ARG A 70 -14.01 26.27 -4.99
C ARG A 70 -13.93 27.43 -3.98
N ARG A 71 -14.81 27.45 -2.98
CA ARG A 71 -14.50 28.07 -1.70
C ARG A 71 -15.36 27.50 -0.57
N LEU A 72 -14.61 26.98 0.40
CA LEU A 72 -14.96 26.62 1.78
C LEU A 72 -16.10 27.48 2.38
N MET A 73 -17.19 26.85 2.80
CA MET A 73 -18.01 27.36 3.91
C MET A 73 -18.77 26.23 4.63
N LEU A 74 -18.62 26.31 5.94
CA LEU A 74 -19.13 25.54 7.06
C LEU A 74 -20.67 25.57 7.12
N LEU A 75 -21.32 24.41 7.10
CA LEU A 75 -22.66 24.25 7.70
C LEU A 75 -22.67 22.95 8.51
N GLY A 76 -22.91 23.11 9.80
CA GLY A 76 -22.86 22.05 10.80
C GLY A 76 -23.85 20.94 10.53
N VAL A 77 -23.30 19.76 10.27
CA VAL A 77 -23.81 18.50 10.78
C VAL A 77 -22.61 17.91 11.51
N GLU A 78 -22.76 17.61 12.80
CA GLU A 78 -21.76 16.83 13.52
C GLU A 78 -21.78 15.42 12.92
N ASP A 79 -21.05 15.25 11.82
CA ASP A 79 -20.73 13.93 11.30
C ASP A 79 -19.87 13.21 12.35
N PRO A 80 -20.21 11.96 12.75
CA PRO A 80 -19.31 11.19 13.57
C PRO A 80 -17.98 11.09 12.80
N LYS A 81 -16.91 11.43 13.50
CA LYS A 81 -15.55 11.49 12.97
C LYS A 81 -15.13 10.11 12.45
N GLU A 82 -15.51 9.76 11.22
CA GLU A 82 -14.91 8.65 10.48
C GLU A 82 -13.50 9.06 10.11
N THR A 83 -12.55 8.75 10.99
CA THR A 83 -11.12 8.76 10.69
C THR A 83 -10.85 7.71 9.62
N THR A 84 -10.95 8.09 8.35
CA THR A 84 -10.64 7.24 7.18
C THR A 84 -9.13 7.07 6.94
N GLY A 85 -8.31 7.16 7.99
CA GLY A 85 -6.86 7.04 7.94
C GLY A 85 -6.34 6.02 8.96
N PRO A 86 -5.07 5.59 8.85
CA PRO A 86 -4.48 4.70 9.84
C PRO A 86 -4.45 5.37 11.22
N ASP A 87 -4.60 4.58 12.28
CA ASP A 87 -4.61 5.10 13.66
C ASP A 87 -3.27 5.77 14.00
N PHE A 88 -2.18 5.22 13.45
CA PHE A 88 -0.84 5.75 13.54
C PHE A 88 -0.08 5.47 12.25
N SER A 89 0.78 6.39 11.80
CA SER A 89 1.72 6.14 10.72
C SER A 89 3.04 6.86 10.95
N LYS A 90 4.14 6.23 10.51
CA LYS A 90 5.48 6.78 10.69
C LYS A 90 6.44 6.28 9.61
N ILE A 91 7.42 7.11 9.29
CA ILE A 91 8.59 6.71 8.52
C ILE A 91 9.79 6.64 9.47
N VAL A 92 10.53 5.54 9.43
CA VAL A 92 11.69 5.30 10.29
C VAL A 92 12.89 5.01 9.41
N ARG A 93 14.01 5.67 9.69
CA ARG A 93 15.30 5.35 9.08
C ARG A 93 16.11 4.49 10.03
N LEU A 94 16.64 3.37 9.53
CA LEU A 94 17.55 2.50 10.24
C LEU A 94 18.91 2.54 9.57
N ALA A 95 19.93 2.91 10.34
CA ALA A 95 21.31 2.72 9.95
C ALA A 95 21.64 1.21 9.83
N PRO A 96 22.74 0.85 9.14
CA PRO A 96 23.21 -0.53 9.04
C PRO A 96 23.36 -1.18 10.42
N GLY A 97 22.86 -2.40 10.59
CA GLY A 97 22.93 -3.13 11.86
C GLY A 97 22.09 -2.54 13.01
N GLN A 98 21.37 -1.43 12.80
CA GLN A 98 20.68 -0.72 13.87
C GLN A 98 19.43 -1.47 14.33
N THR A 99 19.20 -1.42 15.64
CA THR A 99 17.90 -1.73 16.25
C THR A 99 17.28 -0.45 16.82
N THR A 100 16.00 -0.22 16.53
CA THR A 100 15.24 0.94 16.99
C THR A 100 13.91 0.49 17.56
N GLN A 101 13.50 1.13 18.65
CA GLN A 101 12.18 0.97 19.24
C GLN A 101 11.28 2.14 18.84
N VAL A 102 10.09 1.82 18.37
CA VAL A 102 9.06 2.80 17.98
C VAL A 102 7.90 2.64 18.96
N PRO A 103 7.60 3.65 19.79
CA PRO A 103 6.41 3.63 20.62
C PRO A 103 5.17 3.75 19.73
N LEU A 104 4.19 2.90 19.99
CA LEU A 104 2.90 2.85 19.29
C LEU A 104 1.79 3.14 20.31
N PRO A 105 1.11 4.29 20.22
CA PRO A 105 -0.11 4.49 20.99
C PRO A 105 -1.19 3.58 20.41
N VAL A 106 -1.79 2.74 21.25
CA VAL A 106 -2.88 1.84 20.88
C VAL A 106 -4.11 2.20 21.70
N GLU A 107 -5.27 2.29 21.04
CA GLU A 107 -6.57 2.50 21.68
C GLU A 107 -7.29 1.17 21.92
N ASP A 108 -8.41 1.22 22.64
CA ASP A 108 -9.25 0.04 22.82
C ASP A 108 -9.77 -0.47 21.47
N ALA A 109 -9.56 -1.75 21.17
CA ALA A 109 -9.94 -2.34 19.88
C ALA A 109 -10.28 -3.82 20.00
N ARG A 110 -11.09 -4.34 19.07
CA ARG A 110 -11.43 -5.79 18.98
C ARG A 110 -10.28 -6.61 18.42
N ASN A 111 -9.46 -5.99 17.59
CA ASN A 111 -8.24 -6.51 17.00
C ASN A 111 -7.36 -5.33 16.56
N PHE A 112 -6.10 -5.62 16.30
CA PHE A 112 -5.11 -4.63 15.88
C PHE A 112 -4.18 -5.22 14.84
N GLY A 113 -3.79 -4.38 13.88
CA GLY A 113 -2.77 -4.72 12.92
C GLY A 113 -1.79 -3.59 12.69
N LEU A 114 -0.60 -3.99 12.29
CA LEU A 114 0.45 -3.10 11.81
C LEU A 114 0.88 -3.59 10.43
N THR A 115 0.86 -2.71 9.43
CA THR A 115 1.37 -2.96 8.09
C THR A 115 2.59 -2.10 7.84
N PHE A 116 3.63 -2.68 7.25
CA PHE A 116 4.88 -2.00 6.97
C PHE A 116 5.53 -2.47 5.67
N ILE A 117 6.35 -1.59 5.11
CA ILE A 117 7.22 -1.85 3.97
C ILE A 117 8.66 -1.79 4.47
N ALA A 118 9.40 -2.87 4.31
CA ALA A 118 10.80 -2.95 4.68
C ALA A 118 11.52 -3.99 3.82
N ALA A 119 12.85 -3.87 3.72
CA ALA A 119 13.68 -4.89 3.09
C ALA A 119 13.57 -6.23 3.84
N ASN A 120 13.84 -7.34 3.13
CA ASN A 120 13.85 -8.69 3.72
C ASN A 120 14.90 -8.84 4.85
N THR A 121 15.91 -7.99 4.86
CA THR A 121 16.95 -7.90 5.91
C THR A 121 16.47 -7.22 7.19
N VAL A 122 15.25 -6.71 7.24
CA VAL A 122 14.68 -6.05 8.42
C VAL A 122 13.72 -7.01 9.11
N SER A 123 13.85 -7.12 10.43
CA SER A 123 12.89 -7.81 11.30
C SER A 123 12.03 -6.82 12.07
N ALA A 124 10.82 -7.25 12.43
CA ALA A 124 9.85 -6.48 13.20
C ALA A 124 9.28 -7.34 14.34
N THR A 125 9.31 -6.82 15.56
CA THR A 125 8.76 -7.47 16.75
C THR A 125 7.81 -6.52 17.45
N LEU A 126 6.56 -6.93 17.63
CA LEU A 126 5.53 -6.16 18.31
C LEU A 126 5.41 -6.66 19.76
N ILE A 127 5.50 -5.71 20.69
CA ILE A 127 5.51 -5.94 22.14
C ILE A 127 4.35 -5.14 22.75
N ASP A 128 3.52 -5.79 23.55
CA ASP A 128 2.41 -5.14 24.24
C ASP A 128 2.87 -4.27 25.42
N ASP A 129 1.91 -3.55 26.01
CA ASP A 129 2.08 -2.68 27.17
C ASP A 129 2.60 -3.41 28.43
N LYS A 130 2.50 -4.74 28.45
CA LYS A 130 3.01 -5.61 29.53
C LYS A 130 4.40 -6.17 29.24
N GLY A 131 5.00 -5.81 28.11
CA GLY A 131 6.30 -6.31 27.68
C GLY A 131 6.24 -7.70 27.03
N THR A 132 5.05 -8.20 26.68
CA THR A 132 4.89 -9.51 26.03
C THR A 132 5.04 -9.36 24.52
N VAL A 133 5.82 -10.24 23.89
CA VAL A 133 5.90 -10.29 22.44
C VAL A 133 4.61 -10.90 21.88
N VAL A 134 3.85 -10.12 21.12
CA VAL A 134 2.54 -10.52 20.59
C VAL A 134 2.57 -10.89 19.12
N ALA A 135 3.55 -10.39 18.36
CA ALA A 135 3.73 -10.75 16.96
C ALA A 135 5.19 -10.54 16.50
N ILE A 136 5.67 -11.36 15.57
CA ILE A 136 7.04 -11.30 15.04
C ILE A 136 7.02 -11.53 13.54
N ASN A 137 7.80 -10.74 12.81
CA ASN A 137 8.16 -11.00 11.43
C ASN A 137 9.70 -10.97 11.31
N ARG A 138 10.30 -12.13 11.05
CA ARG A 138 11.76 -12.33 11.07
C ARG A 138 12.38 -11.97 9.72
N ALA A 139 13.61 -11.44 9.75
CA ALA A 139 14.37 -11.20 8.53
C ALA A 139 14.69 -12.53 7.81
N GLY A 140 14.85 -12.47 6.49
CA GLY A 140 15.26 -13.61 5.65
C GLY A 140 14.17 -14.66 5.40
N THR A 141 12.96 -14.50 5.92
CA THR A 141 11.86 -15.45 5.68
C THR A 141 11.11 -15.16 4.37
N ALA A 142 10.26 -16.12 3.95
CA ALA A 142 9.39 -15.92 2.80
C ALA A 142 8.42 -14.75 3.01
N GLU A 143 7.89 -14.60 4.23
CA GLU A 143 7.02 -13.47 4.59
C GLU A 143 7.78 -12.13 4.52
N ALA A 144 9.05 -12.09 4.93
CA ALA A 144 9.85 -10.88 4.86
C ALA A 144 10.27 -10.48 3.43
N SER A 145 10.08 -11.37 2.45
CA SER A 145 10.28 -11.08 1.03
C SER A 145 9.08 -10.35 0.40
N GLN A 146 7.96 -10.24 1.11
CA GLN A 146 6.78 -9.50 0.64
C GLN A 146 6.99 -7.99 0.76
N MET A 147 6.51 -7.25 -0.24
CA MET A 147 6.61 -5.78 -0.24
C MET A 147 5.78 -5.14 0.89
N PHE A 148 4.60 -5.68 1.16
CA PHE A 148 3.77 -5.30 2.30
C PHE A 148 3.75 -6.46 3.29
N ARG A 149 4.14 -6.17 4.52
CA ARG A 149 4.21 -7.13 5.62
C ARG A 149 3.27 -6.67 6.71
N SER A 150 2.60 -7.62 7.37
CA SER A 150 1.66 -7.30 8.44
C SER A 150 1.92 -8.13 9.69
N LEU A 151 1.78 -7.50 10.85
CA LEU A 151 1.66 -8.14 12.15
C LEU A 151 0.21 -7.95 12.60
N PHE A 152 -0.49 -9.06 12.87
CA PHE A 152 -1.90 -9.03 13.25
C PHE A 152 -2.11 -9.67 14.63
N VAL A 153 -2.91 -9.02 15.46
CA VAL A 153 -3.27 -9.47 16.79
C VAL A 153 -4.80 -9.62 16.83
N ASP A 154 -5.24 -10.87 16.74
CA ASP A 154 -6.66 -11.24 16.70
C ASP A 154 -7.22 -11.46 18.11
N ARG A 155 -7.22 -10.40 18.91
CA ARG A 155 -7.87 -10.36 20.23
C ARG A 155 -8.19 -8.93 20.61
N ALA A 156 -9.13 -8.78 21.54
CA ALA A 156 -9.41 -7.50 22.15
C ALA A 156 -8.15 -6.92 22.81
N ILE A 157 -7.92 -5.63 22.59
CA ILE A 157 -6.79 -4.86 23.08
C ILE A 157 -7.32 -3.75 23.96
N VAL A 158 -6.62 -3.53 25.06
CA VAL A 158 -6.86 -2.41 25.96
C VAL A 158 -5.89 -1.29 25.61
N ASN A 159 -6.35 -0.06 25.72
CA ASN A 159 -5.55 1.12 25.45
C ASN A 159 -4.19 1.07 26.19
N GLY A 160 -3.11 1.38 25.47
CA GLY A 160 -1.77 1.23 26.02
C GLY A 160 -0.66 1.66 25.08
N ASN A 161 0.56 1.75 25.63
CA ASN A 161 1.76 2.09 24.86
C ASN A 161 2.49 0.81 24.47
N TRP A 162 2.27 0.39 23.24
CA TRP A 162 2.94 -0.77 22.67
C TRP A 162 4.30 -0.35 22.09
N THR A 163 5.17 -1.33 21.86
CA THR A 163 6.49 -1.09 21.27
C THR A 163 6.69 -1.95 20.04
N LEU A 164 7.04 -1.31 18.93
CA LEU A 164 7.57 -2.00 17.76
C LEU A 164 9.09 -1.92 17.78
N THR A 165 9.75 -3.06 17.87
CA THR A 165 11.20 -3.17 17.68
C THR A 165 11.49 -3.51 16.22
N LEU A 166 12.25 -2.67 15.56
CA LEU A 166 12.75 -2.88 14.19
C LEU A 166 14.26 -3.09 14.26
N ALA A 167 14.75 -4.19 13.70
CA ALA A 167 16.18 -4.48 13.62
C ALA A 167 16.60 -4.75 12.18
N SER A 168 17.64 -4.04 11.73
CA SER A 168 18.22 -4.18 10.39
C SER A 168 19.45 -5.08 10.43
N GLU A 169 19.46 -6.14 9.62
CA GLU A 169 20.65 -6.95 9.31
C GLU A 169 21.37 -6.43 8.05
N ASP A 170 20.93 -5.29 7.52
CA ASP A 170 21.46 -4.73 6.30
C ASP A 170 22.80 -4.00 6.50
N ARG A 171 23.53 -3.82 5.40
CA ARG A 171 24.79 -3.06 5.33
C ARG A 171 24.61 -1.63 4.85
N VAL A 172 23.39 -1.26 4.46
CA VAL A 172 23.03 0.10 4.03
C VAL A 172 21.89 0.65 4.87
N GLU A 173 21.75 1.97 4.89
CA GLU A 173 20.60 2.63 5.53
C GLU A 173 19.30 2.22 4.84
N ARG A 174 18.24 1.98 5.62
CA ARG A 174 16.92 1.61 5.15
C ARG A 174 15.86 2.54 5.69
N GLU A 175 14.95 2.94 4.81
CA GLU A 175 13.72 3.61 5.18
C GLU A 175 12.59 2.58 5.30
N ILE A 176 11.82 2.69 6.37
CA ILE A 176 10.70 1.81 6.71
C ILE A 176 9.47 2.68 6.86
N VAL A 177 8.44 2.36 6.11
CA VAL A 177 7.13 3.00 6.22
C VAL A 177 6.21 2.05 6.96
N LEU A 178 5.53 2.53 8.00
CA LEU A 178 4.60 1.72 8.80
C LEU A 178 3.31 2.49 9.07
N ALA A 179 2.22 1.72 9.19
CA ALA A 179 0.91 2.20 9.57
C ALA A 179 0.19 1.16 10.43
N THR A 180 -0.60 1.60 11.40
CA THR A 180 -1.45 0.74 12.22
C THR A 180 -2.92 0.91 11.85
N TRP A 181 -3.69 -0.11 12.17
CA TRP A 181 -5.14 -0.14 11.98
C TRP A 181 -5.76 -1.00 13.08
N SER A 182 -6.99 -0.66 13.45
CA SER A 182 -7.72 -1.30 14.54
C SER A 182 -9.15 -1.60 14.11
N ASN A 183 -9.78 -2.58 14.75
CA ASN A 183 -11.18 -2.93 14.50
C ASN A 183 -11.48 -3.32 13.05
N ALA A 184 -10.53 -3.99 12.38
CA ALA A 184 -10.79 -4.55 11.06
C ALA A 184 -11.89 -5.63 11.15
N SER A 185 -12.86 -5.55 10.26
CA SER A 185 -14.03 -6.43 10.17
C SER A 185 -13.78 -7.69 9.35
#